data_AF-A0A447QCQ8-F1
#
_entry.id   AF-A0A447QCQ8-F1
#
_cell.length_a   1.000
_cell.length_b   1.000
_cell.length_c   1.000
_cell.angle_alpha   90.00
_cell.angle_beta   90.00
_cell.angle_gamma   90.00
#
_symmetry.space_group_name_H-M   'P 1'
#
loop_
_entity.id
_entity.type
_entity.pdbx_description
1 polymer ?
#
loop_
_entity_poly.entity_id
_entity_poly.type
_entity_poly.pdbx_seq_one_letter_code
_entity_poly.pdbx_strand_id
1 'polypeptide(L)'
;MRLSQNYLVERGDHRFADRWMFAKLLTLILLCAFFYGLSLQQHSTWRYFGCYVGFIFSAMLLTVNVVHDASHNAFFKRACLNHGLNFFVSIPLGLDADCWRVRHVVFHHAYNNIADYDPDIDPNGVLRQTPFQRRRAFMRVQHYYWPLVAALTFPYYIWLFDWLDRAR
;
A
#
# COMPACT_ATOMS: atom_id res chain seq x y z
N MET A 1 11.03 -9.50 -19.69
CA MET A 1 12.08 -8.58 -19.19
C MET A 1 12.99 -8.01 -20.27
N ARG A 2 13.57 -8.80 -21.20
CA ARG A 2 14.48 -8.24 -22.23
C ARG A 2 13.79 -7.27 -23.20
N LEU A 3 12.58 -7.58 -23.65
CA LEU A 3 11.80 -6.70 -24.54
C LEU A 3 11.47 -5.35 -23.90
N SER A 4 11.06 -5.34 -22.63
CA SER A 4 10.76 -4.10 -21.90
C SER A 4 12.01 -3.26 -21.64
N GLN A 5 13.16 -3.90 -21.43
CA GLN A 5 14.43 -3.18 -21.30
C GLN A 5 14.85 -2.54 -22.63
N ASN A 6 14.76 -3.27 -23.74
CA ASN A 6 15.07 -2.74 -25.07
C ASN A 6 14.16 -1.55 -25.42
N TYR A 7 12.86 -1.67 -25.16
CA TYR A 7 11.89 -0.59 -25.38
C TYR A 7 12.27 0.71 -24.66
N LEU A 8 12.70 0.61 -23.40
CA LEU A 8 13.13 1.79 -22.62
C LEU A 8 14.43 2.39 -23.18
N VAL A 9 15.42 1.55 -23.50
CA VAL A 9 16.70 1.99 -24.06
C VAL A 9 16.52 2.69 -25.41
N GLU A 10 15.70 2.14 -26.30
CA GLU A 10 15.39 2.75 -27.60
C GLU A 10 14.78 4.15 -27.48
N ARG A 11 14.08 4.43 -26.37
CA ARG A 11 13.49 5.75 -26.08
C ARG A 11 14.36 6.64 -25.18
N GLY A 12 15.56 6.19 -24.81
CA GLY A 12 16.42 6.92 -23.87
C GLY A 12 15.82 7.02 -22.46
N ASP A 13 14.95 6.08 -22.10
CA ASP A 13 14.19 6.06 -20.85
C ASP A 13 14.72 4.97 -19.89
N HIS A 14 14.21 4.97 -18.65
CA HIS A 14 14.58 4.00 -17.64
C HIS A 14 13.41 3.65 -16.71
N ARG A 15 13.47 2.47 -16.10
CA ARG A 15 12.44 2.00 -15.16
C ARG A 15 12.40 2.71 -13.79
N PHE A 16 13.35 3.61 -13.52
CA PHE A 16 13.50 4.28 -12.23
C PHE A 16 12.65 5.55 -12.13
N ALA A 17 12.48 6.07 -10.91
CA ALA A 17 11.70 7.28 -10.69
C ALA A 17 12.18 8.46 -11.52
N ASP A 18 11.22 9.11 -12.18
CA ASP A 18 11.42 10.35 -12.94
C ASP A 18 11.03 11.58 -12.09
N ARG A 19 11.14 12.77 -12.71
CA ARG A 19 10.79 14.04 -12.05
C ARG A 19 9.35 14.07 -11.52
N TRP A 20 8.41 13.40 -12.19
CA TRP A 20 7.01 13.39 -11.82
C TRP A 20 6.76 12.50 -10.61
N MET A 21 7.46 11.38 -10.50
CA MET A 21 7.44 10.54 -9.31
C MET A 21 8.00 11.26 -8.08
N PHE A 22 9.09 12.04 -8.23
CA PHE A 22 9.60 12.88 -7.14
C PHE A 22 8.62 14.00 -6.76
N ALA A 23 7.99 14.66 -7.73
CA ALA A 23 6.97 15.66 -7.46
C ALA A 23 5.78 15.06 -6.70
N LYS A 24 5.29 13.89 -7.14
CA LYS A 24 4.21 13.15 -6.47
C LYS A 24 4.58 12.76 -5.04
N LEU A 25 5.78 12.23 -4.82
CA LEU A 25 6.31 11.91 -3.49
C LEU A 25 6.29 13.15 -2.59
N LEU A 26 6.85 14.26 -3.06
CA LEU A 26 6.91 15.51 -2.29
C LEU A 26 5.50 16.04 -1.98
N THR A 27 4.60 16.06 -2.96
CA THR A 27 3.20 16.49 -2.76
C THR A 27 2.50 15.65 -1.71
N LEU A 28 2.65 14.32 -1.77
CA LEU A 28 1.99 13.42 -0.81
C LEU A 28 2.58 13.55 0.61
N ILE A 29 3.89 13.74 0.75
CA ILE A 29 4.53 14.04 2.04
C ILE A 29 4.01 15.36 2.60
N LEU A 30 3.94 16.41 1.78
CA LEU A 30 3.47 17.72 2.22
C LEU A 30 1.99 17.69 2.62
N LEU A 31 1.14 16.99 1.87
CA LEU A 31 -0.27 16.80 2.25
C LEU A 31 -0.40 16.05 3.57
N CYS A 32 0.39 14.98 3.75
CA CYS A 32 0.43 14.21 4.98
C CYS A 32 0.83 15.09 6.17
N ALA A 33 1.93 15.83 6.07
CA ALA A 33 2.40 16.75 7.09
C ALA A 33 1.40 17.89 7.36
N PHE A 34 0.77 18.43 6.31
CA PHE A 34 -0.22 19.50 6.41
C PHE A 34 -1.45 19.06 7.21
N PHE A 35 -2.08 17.95 6.82
CA PHE A 35 -3.27 17.46 7.52
C PHE A 35 -2.97 17.01 8.95
N TYR A 36 -1.82 16.38 9.18
CA TYR A 36 -1.39 16.03 10.53
C TYR A 36 -1.18 17.27 11.39
N GLY A 37 -0.41 18.25 10.90
CA GLY A 37 -0.17 19.51 11.59
C GLY A 37 -1.45 20.29 11.89
N LEU A 38 -2.39 20.35 10.93
CA LEU A 38 -3.70 20.94 11.16
C LEU A 38 -4.48 20.20 12.24
N SER A 39 -4.45 18.87 12.26
CA SER A 39 -5.17 18.07 13.27
C SER A 39 -4.72 18.43 14.68
N LEU A 40 -3.42 18.62 14.90
CA LEU A 40 -2.85 18.97 16.21
C LEU A 40 -3.25 20.36 16.73
N GLN A 41 -3.72 21.25 15.84
CA GLN A 41 -4.14 22.61 16.18
C GLN A 41 -5.65 22.75 16.41
N GLN A 42 -6.43 21.68 16.22
CA GLN A 42 -7.88 21.78 16.33
C GLN A 42 -8.37 21.71 17.78
N HIS A 43 -9.19 22.67 18.18
CA HIS A 43 -9.91 22.66 19.46
C HIS A 43 -11.30 21.99 19.37
N SER A 44 -11.81 21.80 18.16
CA SER A 44 -13.08 21.12 17.92
C SER A 44 -12.84 19.67 17.54
N THR A 45 -13.50 18.75 18.25
CA THR A 45 -13.42 17.30 18.02
C THR A 45 -13.73 16.93 16.57
N TRP A 46 -14.77 17.51 15.96
CA TRP A 46 -15.13 17.20 14.57
C TRP A 46 -14.10 17.70 13.56
N ARG A 47 -13.49 18.87 13.81
CA ARG A 47 -12.42 19.38 12.95
C ARG A 47 -11.15 18.53 13.09
N TYR A 48 -10.82 18.12 14.31
CA TYR A 48 -9.72 17.19 14.56
C TYR A 48 -9.90 15.92 13.74
N PHE A 49 -11.07 15.27 13.83
CA PHE A 49 -11.36 14.06 13.07
C PHE A 49 -11.31 14.29 11.55
N GLY A 50 -11.86 15.40 11.05
CA GLY A 50 -11.79 15.74 9.63
C GLY A 50 -10.36 15.87 9.13
N CYS A 51 -9.50 16.60 9.86
CA CYS A 51 -8.09 16.74 9.52
C CYS A 51 -7.34 15.40 9.64
N TYR A 52 -7.63 14.61 10.68
CA TYR A 52 -6.99 13.32 10.90
C TYR A 52 -7.36 12.29 9.81
N VAL A 53 -8.61 12.28 9.35
CA VAL A 53 -9.03 11.49 8.18
C VAL A 53 -8.27 11.92 6.93
N GLY A 54 -8.08 13.23 6.72
CA GLY A 54 -7.25 13.76 5.63
C GLY A 54 -5.79 13.30 5.71
N PHE A 55 -5.23 13.21 6.92
CA PHE A 55 -3.89 12.67 7.18
C PHE A 55 -3.82 11.18 6.81
N ILE A 56 -4.73 10.34 7.34
CA ILE A 56 -4.75 8.90 7.06
C ILE A 56 -4.94 8.63 5.57
N PHE A 57 -5.81 9.38 4.88
CA PHE A 57 -6.01 9.22 3.44
C PHE A 57 -4.74 9.60 2.65
N SER A 58 -4.06 10.69 3.03
CA SER A 58 -2.80 11.10 2.41
C SER A 58 -1.67 10.09 2.66
N ALA A 59 -1.56 9.55 3.88
CA ALA A 59 -0.61 8.50 4.24
C ALA A 59 -0.87 7.19 3.47
N MET A 60 -2.15 6.83 3.28
CA MET A 60 -2.52 5.66 2.47
C MET A 60 -2.13 5.87 1.00
N LEU A 61 -2.44 7.04 0.42
CA LEU A 61 -2.01 7.38 -0.95
C LEU A 61 -0.48 7.36 -1.09
N LEU A 62 0.24 7.90 -0.11
CA LEU A 62 1.69 7.86 -0.09
C LEU A 62 2.22 6.41 -0.09
N THR A 63 1.64 5.54 0.73
CA THR A 63 1.99 4.12 0.81
C THR A 63 1.70 3.39 -0.52
N VAL A 64 0.46 3.40 -1.01
CA VAL A 64 0.09 2.64 -2.21
C VAL A 64 0.85 3.08 -3.47
N ASN A 65 1.35 4.32 -3.51
CA ASN A 65 2.12 4.81 -4.66
C ASN A 65 3.63 4.60 -4.47
N VAL A 66 4.19 5.02 -3.34
CA VAL A 66 5.65 5.09 -3.19
C VAL A 66 6.21 3.81 -2.56
N VAL A 67 5.56 3.27 -1.53
CA VAL A 67 5.97 2.00 -0.91
C VAL A 67 5.85 0.86 -1.90
N HIS A 68 4.82 0.87 -2.75
CA HIS A 68 4.68 -0.05 -3.89
C HIS A 68 5.94 -0.06 -4.77
N ASP A 69 6.32 1.09 -5.33
CA ASP A 69 7.42 1.18 -6.29
C ASP A 69 8.79 0.95 -5.63
N ALA A 70 8.96 1.42 -4.39
CA ALA A 70 10.16 1.15 -3.60
C ALA A 70 10.31 -0.35 -3.28
N SER A 71 9.22 -1.06 -2.98
CA SER A 71 9.24 -2.52 -2.74
C SER A 71 9.73 -3.30 -3.96
N HIS A 72 9.41 -2.81 -5.16
CA HIS A 72 9.87 -3.37 -6.44
C HIS A 72 11.29 -2.96 -6.85
N ASN A 73 12.01 -2.19 -6.02
CA ASN A 73 13.29 -1.55 -6.39
C ASN A 73 13.20 -0.71 -7.68
N ALA A 74 12.03 -0.10 -7.91
CA ALA A 74 11.74 0.70 -9.09
C ALA A 74 11.86 2.21 -8.82
N PHE A 75 12.04 2.65 -7.57
CA PHE A 75 12.22 4.08 -7.30
C PHE A 75 13.67 4.51 -7.55
N PHE A 76 14.64 3.83 -6.93
CA PHE A 76 16.07 4.10 -7.07
C PHE A 76 16.85 2.96 -7.74
N LYS A 77 18.01 3.28 -8.32
CA LYS A 77 18.97 2.29 -8.85
C LYS A 77 19.54 1.37 -7.77
N ARG A 78 19.73 1.88 -6.56
CA ARG A 78 20.34 1.15 -5.43
C ARG A 78 19.26 0.60 -4.51
N ALA A 79 19.31 -0.71 -4.23
CA ALA A 79 18.32 -1.37 -3.38
C ALA A 79 18.26 -0.80 -1.96
N CYS A 80 19.40 -0.41 -1.38
CA CYS A 80 19.44 0.19 -0.04
C CYS A 80 18.65 1.51 0.06
N LEU A 81 18.65 2.33 -1.00
CA LEU A 81 17.89 3.58 -1.03
C LEU A 81 16.38 3.30 -1.14
N ASN A 82 15.98 2.29 -1.90
CA ASN A 82 14.59 1.87 -1.96
C ASN A 82 14.11 1.32 -0.61
N HIS A 83 14.93 0.50 0.06
CA HIS A 83 14.60 -0.02 1.38
C HIS A 83 14.46 1.11 2.41
N GLY A 84 15.39 2.07 2.45
CA GLY A 84 15.27 3.25 3.31
C GLY A 84 14.03 4.09 2.99
N LEU A 85 13.75 4.36 1.72
CA LEU A 85 12.54 5.08 1.30
C LEU A 85 11.27 4.35 1.77
N ASN A 86 11.20 3.04 1.54
CA ASN A 86 10.08 2.21 1.95
C ASN A 86 9.85 2.29 3.47
N PHE A 87 10.91 2.15 4.26
CA PHE A 87 10.85 2.28 5.71
C PHE A 87 10.27 3.64 6.13
N PHE A 88 10.88 4.76 5.71
CA PHE A 88 10.43 6.10 6.16
C PHE A 88 9.02 6.46 5.72
N VAL A 89 8.65 6.06 4.51
CA VAL A 89 7.37 6.41 3.90
C VAL A 89 6.22 5.56 4.47
N SER A 90 6.51 4.39 5.05
CA SER A 90 5.52 3.52 5.69
C SER A 90 5.16 3.96 7.12
N ILE A 91 6.03 4.72 7.80
CA ILE A 91 5.86 5.16 9.20
C ILE A 91 4.51 5.86 9.45
N PRO A 92 4.04 6.82 8.64
CA PRO A 92 2.80 7.54 8.93
C PRO A 92 1.57 6.64 9.02
N LEU A 93 1.57 5.50 8.31
CA LEU A 93 0.49 4.51 8.38
C LEU A 93 0.74 3.44 9.46
N GLY A 94 1.96 3.37 9.99
CA GLY A 94 2.41 2.32 10.90
C GLY A 94 2.73 0.99 10.21
N LEU A 95 2.80 0.97 8.88
CA LEU A 95 3.01 -0.23 8.09
C LEU A 95 4.44 -0.74 8.22
N ASP A 96 4.59 -2.05 8.39
CA ASP A 96 5.90 -2.67 8.34
C ASP A 96 6.37 -2.85 6.89
N ALA A 97 7.44 -2.13 6.53
CA ALA A 97 7.98 -2.12 5.18
C ALA A 97 8.47 -3.51 4.70
N ASP A 98 9.01 -4.33 5.61
CA ASP A 98 9.55 -5.65 5.27
C ASP A 98 8.44 -6.68 5.15
N CYS A 99 7.51 -6.70 6.11
CA CYS A 99 6.33 -7.58 6.02
C CYS A 99 5.50 -7.23 4.77
N TRP A 100 5.31 -5.95 4.46
CA TRP A 100 4.69 -5.53 3.21
C TRP A 100 5.44 -6.04 1.98
N ARG A 101 6.78 -5.88 1.93
CA ARG A 101 7.57 -6.34 0.78
C ARG A 101 7.46 -7.85 0.58
N VAL A 102 7.45 -8.64 1.65
CA VAL A 102 7.24 -10.10 1.57
C VAL A 102 5.86 -10.41 1.01
N ARG A 103 4.79 -9.84 1.59
CA ARG A 103 3.42 -10.12 1.13
C ARG A 103 3.17 -9.65 -0.30
N HIS A 104 3.57 -8.43 -0.61
CA HIS A 104 3.34 -7.83 -1.91
C HIS A 104 4.23 -8.45 -3.00
N VAL A 105 5.55 -8.49 -2.80
CA VAL A 105 6.47 -8.89 -3.87
C VAL A 105 6.68 -10.40 -3.94
N VAL A 106 6.81 -11.07 -2.80
CA VAL A 106 7.16 -12.50 -2.76
C VAL A 106 5.93 -13.40 -2.85
N PHE A 107 4.82 -13.02 -2.23
CA PHE A 107 3.57 -13.78 -2.34
C PHE A 107 2.71 -13.28 -3.50
N HIS A 108 2.20 -12.05 -3.41
CA HIS A 108 1.23 -11.55 -4.37
C HIS A 108 1.81 -11.45 -5.80
N HIS A 109 2.93 -10.79 -6.04
CA HIS A 109 3.46 -10.66 -7.42
C HIS A 109 4.02 -11.94 -8.02
N ALA A 110 4.47 -12.90 -7.19
CA ALA A 110 4.99 -14.17 -7.69
C ALA A 110 3.88 -15.21 -7.95
N TYR A 111 2.81 -15.17 -7.16
CA TYR A 111 1.74 -16.17 -7.16
C TYR A 111 0.34 -15.55 -7.17
N ASN A 112 0.17 -14.42 -7.86
CA ASN A 112 -1.07 -13.65 -7.84
C ASN A 112 -2.30 -14.51 -8.19
N ASN A 113 -3.34 -14.41 -7.37
CA ASN A 113 -4.58 -15.17 -7.53
C ASN A 113 -4.42 -16.70 -7.50
N ILE A 114 -3.31 -17.23 -6.97
CA ILE A 114 -3.12 -18.66 -6.73
C ILE A 114 -3.52 -18.96 -5.28
N ALA A 115 -4.54 -19.82 -5.12
CA ALA A 115 -5.03 -20.22 -3.80
C ALA A 115 -3.89 -20.82 -2.95
N ASP A 116 -3.89 -20.52 -1.65
CA ASP A 116 -2.89 -20.94 -0.65
C ASP A 116 -1.49 -20.29 -0.82
N TYR A 117 -1.26 -19.50 -1.88
CA TYR A 117 0.01 -18.80 -2.12
C TYR A 117 -0.12 -17.27 -2.06
N ASP A 118 -1.28 -16.73 -2.41
CA ASP A 118 -1.56 -15.28 -2.38
C ASP A 118 -2.51 -14.95 -1.22
N PRO A 119 -1.99 -14.42 -0.09
CA PRO A 119 -2.79 -14.08 1.09
C PRO A 119 -3.91 -13.07 0.78
N ASP A 120 -3.76 -12.26 -0.27
CA ASP A 120 -4.75 -11.24 -0.60
C ASP A 120 -6.06 -11.84 -1.07
N ILE A 121 -6.06 -13.06 -1.59
CA ILE A 121 -7.28 -13.78 -1.99
C ILE A 121 -7.74 -14.81 -0.96
N ASP A 122 -7.11 -14.89 0.22
CA ASP A 122 -7.48 -15.91 1.21
C ASP A 122 -8.94 -15.76 1.68
N PRO A 123 -9.63 -16.88 1.98
CA PRO A 123 -11.01 -16.84 2.44
C PRO A 123 -11.15 -16.12 3.79
N ASN A 124 -11.53 -14.85 3.76
CA ASN A 124 -11.76 -14.04 4.97
C ASN A 124 -13.21 -14.10 5.51
N GLY A 125 -14.09 -14.84 4.82
CA GLY A 125 -15.50 -15.02 5.22
C GLY A 125 -16.42 -13.82 4.94
N VAL A 126 -15.88 -12.68 4.50
CA VAL A 126 -16.60 -11.43 4.21
C VAL A 126 -16.69 -11.17 2.70
N LEU A 127 -15.60 -11.36 1.97
CA LEU A 127 -15.54 -11.24 0.51
C LEU A 127 -15.38 -12.61 -0.14
N ARG A 128 -16.00 -12.76 -1.31
CA ARG A 128 -15.70 -13.85 -2.23
C ARG A 128 -14.78 -13.31 -3.32
N GLN A 129 -13.51 -13.58 -3.16
CA GLN A 129 -12.40 -13.09 -3.99
C GLN A 129 -12.23 -13.93 -5.26
N THR A 130 -12.52 -15.24 -5.18
CA THR A 130 -12.37 -16.16 -6.31
C THR A 130 -13.64 -16.99 -6.56
N PRO A 131 -13.79 -17.57 -7.78
CA PRO A 131 -14.88 -18.48 -8.07
C PRO A 131 -14.91 -19.76 -7.20
N PHE A 132 -13.76 -20.16 -6.66
CA PHE A 132 -13.59 -21.41 -5.93
C PHE A 132 -13.97 -21.31 -4.44
N GLN A 133 -14.23 -20.10 -3.95
CA GLN A 133 -14.65 -19.86 -2.58
C GLN A 133 -16.16 -20.04 -2.39
N ARG A 134 -16.54 -20.53 -1.19
CA ARG A 134 -17.94 -20.69 -0.79
C ARG A 134 -18.68 -19.35 -0.86
N ARG A 135 -19.72 -19.28 -1.69
CA ARG A 135 -20.61 -18.12 -1.78
C ARG A 135 -21.64 -18.12 -0.65
N ARG A 136 -21.74 -17.03 0.09
CA ARG A 136 -22.78 -16.77 1.09
C ARG A 136 -23.82 -15.80 0.52
N ALA A 137 -25.05 -15.82 1.04
CA ALA A 137 -26.16 -15.03 0.47
C ALA A 137 -25.88 -13.52 0.43
N PHE A 138 -25.26 -12.96 1.48
CA PHE A 138 -24.92 -11.54 1.53
C PHE A 138 -23.83 -11.12 0.52
N MET A 139 -22.99 -12.06 0.04
CA MET A 139 -21.96 -11.77 -0.97
C MET A 139 -22.56 -11.40 -2.34
N ARG A 140 -23.88 -11.53 -2.53
CA ARG A 140 -24.57 -11.02 -3.72
C ARG A 140 -24.48 -9.48 -3.86
N VAL A 141 -24.25 -8.77 -2.76
CA VAL A 141 -24.10 -7.30 -2.72
C VAL A 141 -22.66 -6.87 -2.42
N GLN A 142 -21.68 -7.77 -2.56
CA GLN A 142 -20.28 -7.47 -2.24
C GLN A 142 -19.71 -6.31 -3.06
N HIS A 143 -20.18 -6.10 -4.29
CA HIS A 143 -19.78 -4.95 -5.10
C HIS A 143 -20.17 -3.59 -4.49
N TYR A 144 -21.08 -3.55 -3.52
CA TYR A 144 -21.40 -2.33 -2.77
C TYR A 144 -20.56 -2.16 -1.50
N TYR A 145 -20.28 -3.25 -0.76
CA TYR A 145 -19.57 -3.15 0.52
C TYR A 145 -18.06 -3.43 0.42
N TRP A 146 -17.55 -3.95 -0.70
CA TRP A 146 -16.12 -4.25 -0.85
C TRP A 146 -15.20 -3.03 -0.66
N PRO A 147 -15.55 -1.78 -1.02
CA PRO A 147 -14.61 -0.68 -0.82
C PRO A 147 -14.34 -0.44 0.66
N LEU A 148 -15.36 -0.62 1.50
CA LEU A 148 -15.22 -0.53 2.96
C LEU A 148 -14.35 -1.66 3.51
N VAL A 149 -14.55 -2.89 3.03
CA VAL A 149 -13.72 -4.03 3.45
C VAL A 149 -12.26 -3.84 3.01
N ALA A 150 -12.03 -3.38 1.77
CA ALA A 150 -10.71 -3.08 1.26
C ALA A 150 -10.01 -1.95 2.05
N ALA A 151 -10.76 -0.93 2.47
CA ALA A 151 -10.22 0.14 3.32
C ALA A 151 -9.76 -0.36 4.70
N LEU A 152 -10.29 -1.50 5.18
CA LEU A 152 -9.90 -2.13 6.44
C LEU A 152 -8.73 -3.10 6.31
N THR A 153 -8.30 -3.44 5.09
CA THR A 153 -7.19 -4.38 4.84
C THR A 153 -5.87 -3.88 5.45
N PHE A 154 -5.52 -2.61 5.26
CA PHE A 154 -4.30 -2.04 5.86
C PHE A 154 -4.35 -2.07 7.39
N PRO A 155 -5.39 -1.55 8.07
CA PRO A 155 -5.53 -1.71 9.52
C PRO A 155 -5.41 -3.16 10.00
N TYR A 156 -6.02 -4.11 9.28
CA TYR A 156 -5.93 -5.53 9.61
C TYR A 156 -4.49 -6.06 9.56
N TYR A 157 -3.74 -5.75 8.49
CA TYR A 157 -2.33 -6.16 8.42
C TYR A 157 -1.48 -5.46 9.46
N ILE A 158 -1.60 -4.14 9.57
CA ILE A 158 -0.73 -3.31 10.41
C ILE A 158 -0.91 -3.62 11.89
N TRP A 159 -2.16 -3.76 12.36
CA TRP A 159 -2.44 -3.94 13.78
C TRP A 159 -2.35 -5.39 14.25
N LEU A 160 -2.49 -6.36 13.35
CA LEU A 160 -2.52 -7.77 13.71
C LEU A 160 -1.35 -8.56 13.10
N PHE A 161 -1.25 -8.61 11.77
CA PHE A 161 -0.31 -9.52 11.11
C PHE A 161 1.13 -9.05 11.16
N ASP A 162 1.41 -7.76 11.01
CA ASP A 162 2.77 -7.24 11.13
C ASP A 162 3.33 -7.52 12.53
N TRP A 163 2.50 -7.43 13.56
CA TRP A 163 2.88 -7.81 14.91
C TRP A 163 3.08 -9.33 15.05
N LEU A 164 2.12 -10.14 14.57
CA LEU A 164 2.21 -11.60 14.65
C LEU A 164 3.41 -12.18 13.88
N ASP A 165 3.75 -11.59 12.73
CA ASP A 165 4.84 -12.04 11.88
C ASP A 165 6.22 -11.65 12.46
N ARG A 166 6.28 -10.63 13.33
CA ARG A 166 7.51 -10.23 14.04
C ARG A 166 7.66 -10.85 15.42
N ALA A 167 6.56 -11.21 16.08
CA ALA A 167 6.55 -11.72 17.45
C ALA A 167 6.74 -13.25 17.55
N ARG A 168 6.80 -13.95 16.41
CA ARG A 168 7.13 -15.37 16.29
C ARG A 168 8.59 -15.54 15.92
#